data_AF-A0ABD0AFQ5-F1
#
_entry.id   AF-A0ABD0AFQ5-F1
#
_cell.length_a   1.000
_cell.length_b   1.000
_cell.length_c   1.000
_cell.angle_alpha   90.00
_cell.angle_beta   90.00
_cell.angle_gamma   90.00
#
_symmetry.space_group_name_H-M   'P 1'
#
loop_
_entity.id
_entity.type
_entity.pdbx_description
1 polymer ?
#
loop_
_entity_poly.entity_id
_entity_poly.type
_entity_poly.pdbx_seq_one_letter_code
_entity_poly.pdbx_strand_id
1 'polypeptide(L)'
;MPELEKIVERPLITITNLIWSFNKETHRVQLLLVKRKDEPFADRWALPETLLRENESADQAAVRLIKEKIGLDLPESSTEQLATFTSPHRTPGERALALTYMTYLPAMPNLRPGYGASDVAWFAFENLGHKYELFSADKDLTFELAEKSHALAFDHDEIIAVAIQRIRNKLDYQPSILQILGPEFTLREAREVYAPFFQTTVDEIDNSNFRKTHGSLFTELGVQKNYHKSGRPPKLYCLKETQSNILWRKANNKQG
;
A
#
# COMPACT_ATOMS: atom_id res chain seq x y z
N MET A 1 3.68 48.83 -4.90
CA MET A 1 3.75 47.65 -5.78
C MET A 1 3.73 46.43 -4.88
N PRO A 2 2.92 45.40 -5.15
CA PRO A 2 3.02 44.15 -4.39
C PRO A 2 4.45 43.62 -4.56
N GLU A 3 5.08 43.16 -3.49
CA GLU A 3 6.34 42.42 -3.59
C GLU A 3 6.12 41.29 -4.60
N LEU A 4 6.94 41.26 -5.66
CA LEU A 4 6.97 40.12 -6.57
C LEU A 4 7.30 38.88 -5.74
N GLU A 5 6.34 37.96 -5.61
CA GLU A 5 6.56 36.68 -4.94
C GLU A 5 7.83 36.03 -5.51
N LYS A 6 8.73 35.59 -4.62
CA LYS A 6 10.00 34.96 -5.01
C LYS A 6 9.70 33.67 -5.77
N ILE A 7 10.00 33.64 -7.06
CA ILE A 7 9.93 32.42 -7.88
C ILE A 7 10.96 31.42 -7.35
N VAL A 8 10.51 30.22 -6.98
CA VAL A 8 11.40 29.11 -6.62
C VAL A 8 11.71 28.34 -7.89
N GLU A 9 12.95 28.39 -8.34
CA GLU A 9 13.34 27.77 -9.62
C GLU A 9 13.53 26.24 -9.53
N ARG A 10 13.82 25.68 -8.35
CA ARG A 10 14.22 24.26 -8.19
C ARG A 10 13.74 23.65 -6.87
N PRO A 11 12.52 23.07 -6.81
CA PRO A 11 12.11 22.28 -5.67
C PRO A 11 12.80 20.90 -5.68
N LEU A 12 12.99 20.31 -4.50
CA LEU A 12 13.33 18.89 -4.39
C LEU A 12 12.17 18.02 -4.87
N ILE A 13 12.48 16.88 -5.48
CA ILE A 13 11.50 15.89 -5.90
C ILE A 13 11.70 14.62 -5.09
N THR A 14 10.73 14.30 -4.24
CA THR A 14 10.73 13.08 -3.43
C THR A 14 9.72 12.08 -4.01
N ILE A 15 10.06 10.80 -3.89
CA ILE A 15 9.17 9.68 -4.17
C ILE A 15 8.77 9.06 -2.85
N THR A 16 7.49 9.14 -2.50
CA THR A 16 6.93 8.62 -1.24
C THR A 16 5.99 7.47 -1.56
N ASN A 17 6.14 6.32 -0.91
CA ASN A 17 5.46 5.10 -1.32
C ASN A 17 4.63 4.48 -0.19
N LEU A 18 3.34 4.26 -0.46
CA LEU A 18 2.44 3.50 0.40
C LEU A 18 2.53 2.02 0.04
N ILE A 19 3.23 1.27 0.88
CA ILE A 19 3.50 -0.14 0.62
C ILE A 19 2.50 -0.95 1.43
N TRP A 20 1.48 -1.46 0.74
CA TRP A 20 0.41 -2.26 1.31
C TRP A 20 0.77 -3.74 1.26
N SER A 21 0.39 -4.48 2.29
CA SER A 21 0.45 -5.93 2.31
C SER A 21 -0.74 -6.52 3.08
N PHE A 22 -0.81 -7.84 3.16
CA PHE A 22 -1.84 -8.55 3.91
C PHE A 22 -1.25 -9.67 4.75
N ASN A 23 -1.48 -9.60 6.05
CA ASN A 23 -1.06 -10.63 6.97
C ASN A 23 -2.11 -11.76 6.98
N LYS A 24 -1.77 -12.92 6.40
CA LYS A 24 -2.68 -14.08 6.29
C LYS A 24 -2.94 -14.78 7.63
N GLU A 25 -2.11 -14.54 8.65
CA GLU A 25 -2.29 -15.12 9.98
C GLU A 25 -3.28 -14.29 10.80
N THR A 26 -3.14 -12.95 10.74
CA THR A 26 -4.02 -12.03 11.48
C THR A 26 -5.23 -11.58 10.67
N HIS A 27 -5.29 -11.88 9.37
CA HIS A 27 -6.32 -11.45 8.44
C HIS A 27 -6.49 -9.91 8.35
N ARG A 28 -5.37 -9.18 8.45
CA ARG A 28 -5.37 -7.70 8.44
C ARG A 28 -4.56 -7.14 7.28
N VAL A 29 -5.10 -6.09 6.65
CA VAL A 29 -4.34 -5.22 5.74
C VAL A 29 -3.24 -4.52 6.53
N GLN A 30 -2.06 -4.41 5.94
CA GLN A 30 -0.87 -3.84 6.55
C GLN A 30 -0.33 -2.70 5.71
N LEU A 31 0.23 -1.69 6.35
CA LEU A 31 0.97 -0.59 5.73
C LEU A 31 2.38 -0.54 6.31
N LEU A 32 3.39 -0.42 5.45
CA LEU A 32 4.78 -0.26 5.90
C LEU A 32 5.03 1.19 6.34
N LEU A 33 5.58 1.36 7.54
CA LEU A 33 6.16 2.63 7.98
C LEU A 33 7.63 2.45 8.33
N VAL A 34 8.38 3.55 8.25
CA VAL A 34 9.76 3.66 8.71
C VAL A 34 9.87 4.74 9.76
N LYS A 35 10.68 4.52 10.80
CA LYS A 35 11.05 5.56 11.76
C LYS A 35 12.24 6.33 11.21
N ARG A 36 12.10 7.65 11.05
CA ARG A 36 13.13 8.50 10.47
C ARG A 36 14.34 8.60 11.40
N LYS A 37 15.54 8.51 10.83
CA LYS A 37 16.80 8.74 11.55
C LYS A 37 17.23 10.21 11.50
N ASP A 38 16.95 10.87 10.38
CA ASP A 38 17.52 12.18 10.05
C ASP A 38 16.45 13.28 10.09
N GLU A 39 16.90 14.52 10.33
CA GLU A 39 16.04 15.71 10.23
C GLU A 39 15.62 16.01 8.78
N PRO A 40 14.48 16.69 8.57
CA PRO A 40 13.48 17.09 9.56
C PRO A 40 12.70 15.88 10.11
N PHE A 41 12.11 16.02 11.30
CA PHE A 41 11.26 15.00 11.93
C PHE A 41 12.00 13.70 12.29
N ALA A 42 13.23 13.82 12.79
CA ALA A 42 13.93 12.68 13.38
C ALA A 42 13.05 12.00 14.45
N ASP A 43 13.18 10.68 14.55
CA ASP A 43 12.40 9.81 15.44
C ASP A 43 10.89 9.72 15.18
N ARG A 44 10.35 10.40 14.17
CA ARG A 44 8.94 10.25 13.76
C ARG A 44 8.76 9.13 12.74
N TRP A 45 7.63 8.45 12.80
CA TRP A 45 7.26 7.45 11.79
C TRP A 45 6.74 8.12 10.51
N ALA A 46 7.03 7.50 9.38
CA ALA A 46 6.78 8.06 8.07
C ALA A 46 6.54 6.95 7.03
N LEU A 47 5.86 7.29 5.94
CA LEU A 47 5.90 6.50 4.72
C LEU A 47 7.36 6.42 4.21
N PRO A 48 7.79 5.27 3.67
CA PRO A 48 9.08 5.15 2.99
C PRO A 48 9.22 6.16 1.85
N GLU A 49 10.37 6.81 1.77
CA GLU A 49 10.67 7.80 0.74
C GLU A 49 12.11 7.72 0.21
N THR A 50 12.31 8.26 -0.99
CA THR A 50 13.63 8.47 -1.60
C THR A 50 13.63 9.74 -2.45
N LEU A 51 14.80 10.28 -2.77
CA LEU A 51 14.94 11.35 -3.75
C LEU A 51 14.94 10.79 -5.16
N LEU A 52 14.36 11.54 -6.11
CA LEU A 52 14.49 11.27 -7.54
C LEU A 52 15.92 11.55 -8.00
N ARG A 53 16.54 10.60 -8.72
CA ARG A 53 17.87 10.76 -9.31
C ARG A 53 17.78 11.29 -10.74
N GLU A 54 18.88 11.83 -11.25
CA GLU A 54 18.97 12.44 -12.58
C GLU A 54 18.66 11.48 -13.75
N ASN A 55 18.99 10.20 -13.61
CA ASN A 55 18.93 9.21 -14.70
C ASN A 55 17.82 8.17 -14.49
N GLU A 56 16.72 8.55 -13.84
CA GLU A 56 15.57 7.67 -13.63
C GLU A 56 14.23 8.43 -13.71
N SER A 57 13.17 7.71 -14.06
CA SER A 57 11.79 8.21 -13.92
C SER A 57 11.29 8.07 -12.47
N ALA A 58 10.17 8.72 -12.16
CA ALA A 58 9.51 8.55 -10.86
C ALA A 58 9.03 7.11 -10.62
N ASP A 59 8.60 6.41 -11.67
CA ASP A 59 8.19 5.00 -11.61
C ASP A 59 9.40 4.10 -11.28
N GLN A 60 10.54 4.34 -11.94
CA GLN A 60 11.79 3.64 -11.68
C GLN A 60 12.29 3.88 -10.24
N ALA A 61 12.19 5.13 -9.78
CA ALA A 61 12.54 5.50 -8.42
C ALA A 61 11.61 4.84 -7.38
N ALA A 62 10.32 4.69 -7.67
CA ALA A 62 9.37 4.01 -6.80
C ALA A 62 9.72 2.53 -6.63
N VAL A 63 10.09 1.84 -7.72
CA VAL A 63 10.57 0.45 -7.67
C VAL A 63 11.92 0.35 -6.96
N ARG A 64 12.86 1.27 -7.26
CA ARG A 64 14.17 1.32 -6.60
C ARG A 64 14.02 1.46 -5.09
N LEU A 65 13.11 2.30 -4.62
CA LEU A 65 12.83 2.45 -3.19
C LEU A 65 12.45 1.11 -2.55
N ILE A 66 11.61 0.29 -3.21
CA ILE A 66 11.26 -1.05 -2.73
C ILE A 66 12.51 -1.93 -2.66
N LYS A 67 13.33 -1.95 -3.70
CA LYS A 67 14.56 -2.74 -3.74
C LYS A 67 15.52 -2.34 -2.61
N GLU A 68 15.75 -1.04 -2.42
CA GLU A 68 16.69 -0.52 -1.42
C GLU A 68 16.18 -0.69 0.02
N LYS A 69 14.87 -0.59 0.27
CA LYS A 69 14.29 -0.66 1.63
C LYS A 69 13.82 -2.05 2.05
N ILE A 70 13.36 -2.86 1.09
CA ILE A 70 12.72 -4.17 1.35
C ILE A 70 13.53 -5.32 0.74
N GLY A 71 14.45 -5.04 -0.20
CA GLY A 71 15.28 -6.06 -0.83
C GLY A 71 14.57 -6.87 -1.92
N LEU A 72 13.44 -6.37 -2.44
CA LEU A 72 12.65 -7.06 -3.46
C LEU A 72 12.77 -6.35 -4.81
N ASP A 73 13.04 -7.15 -5.84
CA ASP A 73 12.97 -6.73 -7.23
C ASP A 73 11.54 -6.92 -7.76
N LEU A 74 10.86 -5.79 -8.00
CA LEU A 74 9.51 -5.75 -8.57
C LEU A 74 9.53 -5.15 -9.97
N PRO A 75 8.65 -5.56 -10.88
CA PRO A 75 8.43 -4.82 -12.13
C PRO A 75 7.74 -3.48 -11.84
N GLU A 76 7.92 -2.48 -12.71
CA GLU A 76 7.26 -1.16 -12.60
C GLU A 76 5.73 -1.27 -12.50
N SER A 77 5.14 -2.27 -13.16
CA SER A 77 3.71 -2.57 -13.10
C SER A 77 3.19 -2.98 -11.70
N SER A 78 4.07 -3.19 -10.72
CA SER A 78 3.70 -3.45 -9.33
C SER A 78 3.42 -2.19 -8.52
N THR A 79 3.60 -1.01 -9.13
CA THR A 79 3.35 0.29 -8.51
C THR A 79 2.29 1.06 -9.29
N GLU A 80 1.50 1.86 -8.58
CA GLU A 80 0.50 2.78 -9.16
C GLU A 80 0.76 4.19 -8.60
N GLN A 81 0.89 5.20 -9.47
CA GLN A 81 0.99 6.58 -9.01
C GLN A 81 -0.34 7.04 -8.40
N LEU A 82 -0.28 7.62 -7.19
CA LEU A 82 -1.44 8.10 -6.46
C LEU A 82 -1.77 9.56 -6.81
N ALA A 83 -0.86 10.46 -6.45
CA ALA A 83 -0.99 11.91 -6.63
C ALA A 83 0.36 12.61 -6.45
N THR A 84 0.42 13.91 -6.75
CA THR A 84 1.57 14.76 -6.43
C THR A 84 1.17 15.78 -5.37
N PHE A 85 1.93 15.85 -4.28
CA PHE A 85 1.71 16.74 -3.15
C PHE A 85 2.68 17.92 -3.22
N THR A 86 2.12 19.12 -3.30
CA THR A 86 2.87 20.33 -3.68
C THR A 86 2.76 21.47 -2.67
N SER A 87 2.21 21.22 -1.47
CA SER A 87 2.05 22.26 -0.44
C SER A 87 3.39 22.94 -0.14
N PRO A 88 3.47 24.29 -0.13
CA PRO A 88 4.71 25.02 0.16
C PRO A 88 5.33 24.71 1.52
N HIS A 89 4.53 24.22 2.46
CA HIS A 89 4.92 24.01 3.85
C HIS A 89 4.97 22.52 4.23
N ARG A 90 4.91 21.60 3.25
CA ARG A 90 4.97 20.16 3.53
C ARG A 90 6.29 19.72 4.15
N THR A 91 7.38 20.38 3.77
CA THR A 91 8.73 20.15 4.27
C THR A 91 9.27 21.43 4.92
N PRO A 92 9.72 21.38 6.18
CA PRO A 92 10.40 22.51 6.81
C PRO A 92 11.72 22.84 6.09
N GLY A 93 12.02 24.13 5.92
CA GLY A 93 13.32 24.63 5.46
C GLY A 93 13.58 24.57 3.95
N GLU A 94 13.06 23.56 3.25
CA GLU A 94 13.29 23.37 1.81
C GLU A 94 11.99 23.09 1.07
N ARG A 95 11.83 23.66 -0.14
CA ARG A 95 10.65 23.38 -0.97
C ARG A 95 10.80 22.01 -1.61
N ALA A 96 9.90 21.09 -1.30
CA ALA A 96 9.82 19.78 -1.95
C ALA A 96 8.45 19.53 -2.57
N LEU A 97 8.42 18.68 -3.59
CA LEU A 97 7.23 18.05 -4.16
C LEU A 97 7.33 16.55 -3.91
N ALA A 98 6.27 15.93 -3.39
CA ALA A 98 6.20 14.47 -3.27
C ALA A 98 5.35 13.86 -4.37
N LEU A 99 5.96 13.06 -5.24
CA LEU A 99 5.26 12.18 -6.15
C LEU A 99 4.99 10.89 -5.38
N THR A 100 3.71 10.61 -5.14
CA THR A 100 3.30 9.51 -4.27
C THR A 100 2.87 8.29 -5.08
N TYR A 101 3.23 7.12 -4.60
CA TYR A 101 2.96 5.82 -5.23
C TYR A 101 2.32 4.86 -4.24
N MET A 102 1.53 3.92 -4.74
CA MET A 102 1.07 2.75 -4.00
C MET A 102 1.75 1.51 -4.56
N THR A 103 2.25 0.65 -3.66
CA THR A 103 2.79 -0.66 -4.00
C THR A 103 1.97 -1.73 -3.32
N TYR A 104 1.53 -2.74 -4.07
CA TYR A 104 0.74 -3.85 -3.54
C TYR A 104 1.62 -5.09 -3.40
N LEU A 105 2.15 -5.32 -2.19
CA LEU A 105 3.13 -6.35 -1.94
C LEU A 105 2.47 -7.62 -1.38
N PRO A 106 2.48 -8.75 -2.09
CA PRO A 106 1.84 -9.99 -1.64
C PRO A 106 2.63 -10.77 -0.59
N ALA A 107 3.85 -10.34 -0.30
CA ALA A 107 4.73 -10.94 0.69
C ALA A 107 4.99 -9.95 1.82
N MET A 108 5.13 -10.46 3.05
CA MET A 108 5.60 -9.71 4.20
C MET A 108 7.00 -10.21 4.58
N PRO A 109 8.06 -9.74 3.91
CA PRO A 109 9.41 -10.15 4.25
C PRO A 109 9.82 -9.61 5.62
N ASN A 110 10.83 -10.26 6.22
CA ASN A 110 11.50 -9.72 7.40
C ASN A 110 12.15 -8.38 7.04
N LEU A 111 11.79 -7.35 7.81
CA LEU A 111 12.21 -5.99 7.53
C LEU A 111 13.56 -5.70 8.20
N ARG A 112 14.36 -4.85 7.56
CA ARG A 112 15.56 -4.24 8.15
C ARG A 112 15.54 -2.75 7.86
N PRO A 113 15.88 -1.88 8.82
CA PRO A 113 15.94 -0.45 8.55
C PRO A 113 16.96 -0.19 7.43
N GLY A 114 16.50 0.37 6.32
CA GLY A 114 17.38 0.85 5.25
C GLY A 114 18.03 2.19 5.61
N TYR A 115 18.88 2.71 4.71
CA TYR A 115 19.51 4.03 4.91
C TYR A 115 18.47 5.13 5.21
N GLY A 116 18.76 6.01 6.17
CA GLY A 116 17.85 7.09 6.62
C GLY A 116 16.70 6.66 7.54
N ALA A 117 16.59 5.37 7.88
CA ALA A 117 15.63 4.86 8.86
C ALA A 117 16.35 4.30 10.09
N SER A 118 15.82 4.58 11.28
CA SER A 118 16.26 3.98 12.55
C SER A 118 15.45 2.74 12.91
N ASP A 119 14.23 2.62 12.37
CA ASP A 119 13.34 1.47 12.56
C ASP A 119 12.41 1.29 11.36
N VAL A 120 11.79 0.11 11.25
CA VAL A 120 10.83 -0.23 10.21
C VAL A 120 9.85 -1.29 10.72
N ALA A 121 8.57 -1.15 10.40
CA ALA A 121 7.55 -2.10 10.83
C ALA A 121 6.31 -2.08 9.93
N TRP A 122 5.60 -3.21 9.94
CA TRP A 122 4.24 -3.32 9.42
C TRP A 122 3.25 -2.83 10.47
N PHE A 123 2.29 -2.01 10.04
CA PHE A 123 1.18 -1.54 10.86
C PHE A 123 -0.13 -2.03 10.27
N ALA A 124 -0.94 -2.71 11.08
CA ALA A 124 -2.29 -3.10 10.74
C ALA A 124 -3.15 -1.87 10.49
N PHE A 125 -3.80 -1.83 9.33
CA PHE A 125 -4.74 -0.80 8.95
C PHE A 125 -6.14 -1.19 9.41
N GLU A 126 -6.68 -0.44 10.36
CA GLU A 126 -7.95 -0.75 11.00
C GLU A 126 -8.96 0.37 10.82
N ASN A 127 -10.21 -0.03 10.58
CA ASN A 127 -11.36 0.85 10.58
C ASN A 127 -12.08 0.74 11.93
N LEU A 128 -12.30 1.87 12.59
CA LEU A 128 -13.07 1.97 13.83
C LEU A 128 -14.43 2.67 13.61
N GLY A 129 -14.94 2.61 12.37
CA GLY A 129 -16.25 3.12 11.95
C GLY A 129 -16.24 4.60 11.57
N HIS A 130 -15.67 5.46 12.40
CA HIS A 130 -15.60 6.91 12.17
C HIS A 130 -14.18 7.43 11.91
N LYS A 131 -13.17 6.58 12.11
CA LYS A 131 -11.75 6.90 11.96
C LYS A 131 -10.96 5.65 11.57
N TYR A 132 -9.74 5.85 11.10
CA TYR A 132 -8.79 4.79 10.82
C TYR A 132 -7.62 4.84 11.80
N GLU A 133 -7.03 3.70 12.08
CA GLU A 133 -5.82 3.59 12.89
C GLU A 133 -4.78 2.70 12.21
N LEU A 134 -3.51 2.99 12.50
CA LEU A 134 -2.36 2.14 12.18
C LEU A 134 -1.79 1.58 13.47
N PHE A 135 -1.88 0.27 13.65
CA PHE A 135 -1.44 -0.42 14.87
C PHE A 135 -0.33 -1.42 14.60
N SER A 136 0.75 -1.38 15.39
CA SER A 136 1.81 -2.40 15.34
C SER A 136 2.01 -3.02 16.72
N ALA A 137 1.60 -4.29 16.85
CA ALA A 137 1.74 -5.04 18.10
C ALA A 137 3.21 -5.21 18.51
N ASP A 138 4.09 -5.47 17.54
CA ASP A 138 5.52 -5.68 17.78
C ASP A 138 6.23 -4.43 18.31
N LYS A 139 5.66 -3.25 18.01
CA LYS A 139 6.20 -1.96 18.43
C LYS A 139 5.44 -1.33 19.60
N ASP A 140 4.28 -1.89 19.95
CA ASP A 140 3.33 -1.30 20.90
C ASP A 140 3.00 0.17 20.54
N LEU A 141 2.67 0.40 19.26
CA LEU A 141 2.38 1.72 18.71
C LEU A 141 1.05 1.75 17.99
N THR A 142 0.31 2.83 18.20
CA THR A 142 -0.92 3.15 17.49
C THR A 142 -0.87 4.59 16.99
N PHE A 143 -1.20 4.78 15.71
CA PHE A 143 -1.41 6.10 15.12
C PHE A 143 -2.86 6.26 14.69
N GLU A 144 -3.52 7.29 15.21
CA GLU A 144 -4.82 7.69 14.71
C GLU A 144 -4.66 8.49 13.42
N LEU A 145 -5.32 8.02 12.36
CA LEU A 145 -5.35 8.68 11.08
C LEU A 145 -6.56 9.60 11.02
N ALA A 146 -6.30 10.91 11.13
CA ALA A 146 -7.25 11.96 10.83
C ALA A 146 -6.57 12.99 9.93
N GLU A 147 -7.36 13.72 9.15
CA GLU A 147 -6.83 14.80 8.31
C GLU A 147 -6.11 15.81 9.21
N LYS A 148 -4.80 16.00 8.99
CA LYS A 148 -3.92 16.88 9.78
C LYS A 148 -3.79 16.48 11.26
N SER A 149 -3.91 15.20 11.59
CA SER A 149 -3.55 14.71 12.94
C SER A 149 -2.07 14.95 13.28
N HIS A 150 -1.22 15.07 12.24
CA HIS A 150 0.22 15.12 12.36
C HIS A 150 0.73 13.96 13.21
N ALA A 151 0.15 12.77 13.08
CA ALA A 151 0.64 11.57 13.75
C ALA A 151 1.95 11.12 13.09
N LEU A 152 2.05 11.24 11.76
CA LEU A 152 3.23 10.88 10.97
C LEU A 152 4.03 12.11 10.52
N ALA A 153 5.30 11.88 10.16
CA ALA A 153 6.17 12.93 9.65
C ALA A 153 5.58 13.59 8.39
N PHE A 154 5.90 14.88 8.19
CA PHE A 154 5.42 15.67 7.05
C PHE A 154 3.88 15.73 6.96
N ASP A 155 3.35 15.55 5.74
CA ASP A 155 1.95 15.47 5.34
C ASP A 155 1.50 14.02 5.12
N HIS A 156 2.19 13.03 5.71
CA HIS A 156 1.94 11.62 5.42
C HIS A 156 0.55 11.12 5.85
N ASP A 157 -0.05 11.72 6.89
CA ASP A 157 -1.44 11.45 7.26
C ASP A 157 -2.41 11.83 6.12
N GLU A 158 -2.16 12.96 5.44
CA GLU A 158 -2.94 13.42 4.29
C GLU A 158 -2.75 12.50 3.08
N ILE A 159 -1.51 12.07 2.82
CA ILE A 159 -1.19 11.12 1.75
C ILE A 159 -1.96 9.81 1.94
N ILE A 160 -2.00 9.29 3.17
CA ILE A 160 -2.73 8.06 3.50
C ILE A 160 -4.24 8.26 3.33
N ALA A 161 -4.80 9.38 3.78
CA ALA A 161 -6.22 9.70 3.59
C ALA A 161 -6.60 9.71 2.10
N VAL A 162 -5.78 10.32 1.25
CA VAL A 162 -5.97 10.33 -0.21
C VAL A 162 -5.87 8.92 -0.80
N ALA A 163 -4.93 8.10 -0.31
CA ALA A 163 -4.79 6.71 -0.75
C ALA A 163 -6.02 5.86 -0.38
N ILE A 164 -6.55 5.99 0.83
CA ILE A 164 -7.76 5.30 1.29
C ILE A 164 -8.93 5.67 0.37
N GLN A 165 -9.13 6.96 0.09
CA GLN A 165 -10.18 7.40 -0.81
C GLN A 165 -9.99 6.88 -2.24
N ARG A 166 -8.75 6.87 -2.75
CA ARG A 166 -8.42 6.30 -4.06
C ARG A 166 -8.75 4.82 -4.14
N ILE A 167 -8.35 4.04 -3.13
CA ILE A 167 -8.64 2.60 -3.06
C ILE A 167 -10.16 2.40 -3.04
N ARG A 168 -10.88 3.08 -2.13
CA ARG A 168 -12.34 2.97 -1.99
C ARG A 168 -13.05 3.25 -3.31
N ASN A 169 -12.66 4.31 -4.01
CA ASN A 169 -13.25 4.68 -5.30
C ASN A 169 -12.99 3.67 -6.42
N LYS A 170 -11.96 2.82 -6.30
CA LYS A 170 -11.60 1.82 -7.32
C LYS A 170 -12.13 0.41 -7.02
N LEU A 171 -12.64 0.12 -5.81
CA LEU A 171 -13.00 -1.24 -5.38
C LEU A 171 -14.03 -1.94 -6.29
N ASP A 172 -14.97 -1.17 -6.85
CA ASP A 172 -16.08 -1.73 -7.63
C ASP A 172 -15.73 -2.03 -9.10
N TYR A 173 -14.59 -1.54 -9.61
CA TYR A 173 -14.22 -1.71 -11.02
C TYR A 173 -12.77 -2.10 -11.26
N GLN A 174 -11.84 -1.72 -10.40
CA GLN A 174 -10.41 -2.06 -10.51
C GLN A 174 -9.77 -2.16 -9.11
N PRO A 175 -10.04 -3.25 -8.37
CA PRO A 175 -9.58 -3.43 -7.00
C PRO A 175 -8.11 -3.87 -6.94
N SER A 176 -7.21 -3.00 -7.41
CA SER A 176 -5.75 -3.24 -7.43
C SER A 176 -5.20 -3.59 -6.05
N ILE A 177 -5.83 -3.11 -4.98
CA ILE A 177 -5.48 -3.46 -3.60
C ILE A 177 -5.48 -4.98 -3.36
N LEU A 178 -6.31 -5.76 -4.05
CA LEU A 178 -6.33 -7.23 -3.91
C LEU A 178 -5.04 -7.91 -4.37
N GLN A 179 -4.15 -7.21 -5.09
CA GLN A 179 -2.83 -7.73 -5.44
C GLN A 179 -1.97 -8.05 -4.20
N ILE A 180 -2.25 -7.44 -3.03
CA ILE A 180 -1.60 -7.79 -1.75
C ILE A 180 -1.90 -9.22 -1.28
N LEU A 181 -2.91 -9.89 -1.85
CA LEU A 181 -3.23 -11.28 -1.52
C LEU A 181 -2.37 -12.29 -2.32
N GLY A 182 -1.70 -11.81 -3.37
CA GLY A 182 -0.92 -12.61 -4.30
C GLY A 182 -1.68 -13.05 -5.54
N PRO A 183 -1.14 -14.02 -6.30
CA PRO A 183 -1.71 -14.43 -7.58
C PRO A 183 -3.04 -15.18 -7.43
N GLU A 184 -3.32 -15.75 -6.26
CA GLU A 184 -4.52 -16.53 -5.99
C GLU A 184 -5.05 -16.17 -4.60
N PHE A 185 -6.36 -15.97 -4.49
CA PHE A 185 -7.05 -15.66 -3.24
C PHE A 185 -8.47 -16.23 -3.19
N THR A 186 -9.02 -16.36 -1.99
CA THR A 186 -10.40 -16.76 -1.73
C THR A 186 -11.32 -15.53 -1.70
N LEU A 187 -12.64 -15.74 -1.89
CA LEU A 187 -13.61 -14.64 -1.72
C LEU A 187 -13.64 -14.08 -0.29
N ARG A 188 -13.29 -14.90 0.71
CA ARG A 188 -13.18 -14.44 2.10
C ARG A 188 -12.01 -13.48 2.26
N GLU A 189 -10.82 -13.85 1.79
CA GLU A 189 -9.66 -12.94 1.81
C GLU A 189 -9.94 -11.64 1.04
N ALA A 190 -10.63 -11.71 -0.10
CA ALA A 190 -11.04 -10.49 -0.82
C ALA A 190 -11.96 -9.60 0.03
N ARG A 191 -12.95 -10.18 0.72
CA ARG A 191 -13.82 -9.44 1.64
C ARG A 191 -13.08 -8.89 2.86
N GLU A 192 -12.11 -9.62 3.40
CA GLU A 192 -11.24 -9.16 4.50
C GLU A 192 -10.45 -7.91 4.09
N VAL A 193 -9.98 -7.85 2.84
CA VAL A 193 -9.33 -6.65 2.30
C VAL A 193 -10.33 -5.51 2.06
N TYR A 194 -11.54 -5.79 1.58
CA TYR A 194 -12.56 -4.77 1.30
C TYR A 194 -13.14 -4.13 2.57
N ALA A 195 -13.36 -4.93 3.61
CA ALA A 195 -14.02 -4.54 4.85
C ALA A 195 -13.54 -3.20 5.43
N PRO A 196 -12.22 -2.97 5.67
CA PRO A 196 -11.78 -1.70 6.23
C PRO A 196 -12.11 -0.51 5.32
N PHE A 197 -11.98 -0.64 4.00
CA PHE A 197 -12.28 0.46 3.06
C PHE A 197 -13.78 0.71 2.87
N PHE A 198 -14.61 -0.30 3.10
CA PHE A 198 -16.08 -0.17 3.18
C PHE A 198 -16.56 0.30 4.56
N GLN A 199 -15.63 0.55 5.48
CA GLN A 199 -15.91 0.98 6.84
C GLN A 199 -16.83 0.03 7.60
N THR A 200 -16.65 -1.28 7.38
CA THR A 200 -17.47 -2.36 7.94
C THR A 200 -16.57 -3.51 8.36
N THR A 201 -17.14 -4.56 8.94
CA THR A 201 -16.43 -5.80 9.25
C THR A 201 -16.61 -6.82 8.12
N VAL A 202 -15.71 -7.81 8.04
CA VAL A 202 -15.83 -8.87 7.04
C VAL A 202 -17.16 -9.60 7.15
N ASP A 203 -17.66 -9.83 8.37
CA ASP A 203 -18.88 -10.61 8.64
C ASP A 203 -20.15 -9.88 8.21
N GLU A 204 -20.13 -8.55 8.15
CA GLU A 204 -21.23 -7.71 7.67
C GLU A 204 -21.34 -7.67 6.13
N ILE A 205 -20.27 -8.01 5.41
CA ILE A 205 -20.31 -8.09 3.94
C ILE A 205 -20.96 -9.42 3.53
N ASP A 206 -22.16 -9.45 2.97
CA ASP A 206 -22.74 -10.73 2.54
C ASP A 206 -21.95 -11.41 1.40
N ASN A 207 -21.74 -12.73 1.50
CA ASN A 207 -20.96 -13.49 0.52
C ASN A 207 -21.61 -13.53 -0.85
N SER A 208 -22.93 -13.73 -0.89
CA SER A 208 -23.67 -13.94 -2.13
C SER A 208 -23.79 -12.64 -2.90
N ASN A 209 -24.08 -11.55 -2.20
CA ASN A 209 -24.10 -10.19 -2.74
C ASN A 209 -22.70 -9.78 -3.23
N PHE A 210 -21.65 -9.99 -2.43
CA PHE A 210 -20.27 -9.68 -2.84
C PHE A 210 -19.88 -10.41 -4.14
N ARG A 211 -20.20 -11.71 -4.24
CA ARG A 211 -19.98 -12.49 -5.47
C ARG A 211 -20.80 -11.96 -6.64
N LYS A 212 -22.05 -11.57 -6.40
CA LYS A 212 -22.95 -11.05 -7.45
C LYS A 212 -22.45 -9.71 -8.00
N THR A 213 -21.96 -8.81 -7.14
CA THR A 213 -21.53 -7.46 -7.54
C THR A 213 -20.11 -7.43 -8.10
N HIS A 214 -19.16 -8.15 -7.48
CA HIS A 214 -17.74 -8.09 -7.85
C HIS A 214 -17.26 -9.30 -8.67
N GLY A 215 -18.09 -10.34 -8.83
CA GLY A 215 -17.67 -11.58 -9.49
C GLY A 215 -17.21 -11.40 -10.93
N SER A 216 -17.66 -10.34 -11.61
CA SER A 216 -17.19 -9.97 -12.95
C SER A 216 -15.73 -9.53 -12.99
N LEU A 217 -15.14 -9.16 -11.86
CA LEU A 217 -13.74 -8.71 -11.72
C LEU A 217 -12.75 -9.88 -11.53
N PHE A 218 -13.28 -11.08 -11.22
CA PHE A 218 -12.48 -12.24 -10.84
C PHE A 218 -12.56 -13.36 -11.88
N THR A 219 -11.49 -14.16 -11.95
CA THR A 219 -11.46 -15.43 -12.67
C THR A 219 -11.35 -16.58 -11.67
N GLU A 220 -12.28 -17.55 -11.73
CA GLU A 220 -12.23 -18.75 -10.87
C GLU A 220 -11.12 -19.70 -11.35
N LEU A 221 -10.20 -20.07 -10.46
CA LEU A 221 -9.04 -20.92 -10.75
C LEU A 221 -9.21 -22.37 -10.29
N GLY A 222 -10.26 -22.65 -9.51
CA GLY A 222 -10.55 -23.96 -8.94
C GLY A 222 -10.74 -23.89 -7.43
N VAL A 223 -10.24 -24.89 -6.71
CA VAL A 223 -10.33 -24.99 -5.24
C VAL A 223 -8.95 -25.11 -4.62
N GLN A 224 -8.81 -24.66 -3.38
CA GLN A 224 -7.57 -24.77 -2.62
C GLN A 224 -7.17 -26.24 -2.45
N LYS A 225 -5.93 -26.57 -2.89
CA LYS A 225 -5.34 -27.89 -2.69
C LYS A 225 -4.77 -28.00 -1.27
N ASN A 226 -4.71 -29.22 -0.72
CA ASN A 226 -4.20 -29.49 0.63
C ASN A 226 -4.93 -28.71 1.74
N TYR A 227 -6.25 -28.61 1.63
CA TYR A 227 -7.10 -28.03 2.67
C TYR A 227 -7.27 -29.04 3.81
N HIS A 228 -6.58 -28.82 4.92
CA HIS A 228 -6.54 -29.75 6.07
C HIS A 228 -7.64 -29.51 7.12
N LYS A 229 -8.55 -28.54 6.90
CA LYS A 229 -9.67 -28.26 7.81
C LYS A 229 -10.94 -28.99 7.36
N SER A 230 -11.85 -29.25 8.31
CA SER A 230 -13.17 -29.82 8.01
C SER A 230 -13.99 -28.87 7.11
N GLY A 231 -14.72 -29.43 6.13
CA GLY A 231 -15.58 -28.71 5.21
C GLY A 231 -15.12 -28.71 3.76
N ARG A 232 -15.91 -28.07 2.88
CA ARG A 232 -15.59 -27.94 1.45
C ARG A 232 -14.39 -27.01 1.28
N PRO A 233 -13.35 -27.39 0.53
CA PRO A 233 -12.24 -26.49 0.22
C PRO A 233 -12.72 -25.20 -0.43
N PRO A 234 -12.17 -24.03 -0.05
CA PRO A 234 -12.60 -22.76 -0.61
C PRO A 234 -12.21 -22.67 -2.09
N LYS A 235 -13.03 -21.95 -2.86
CA LYS A 235 -12.72 -21.61 -4.25
C LYS A 235 -11.62 -20.55 -4.30
N LEU A 236 -10.72 -20.70 -5.26
CA LEU A 236 -9.64 -19.76 -5.54
C LEU A 236 -9.96 -18.91 -6.77
N TYR A 237 -9.52 -17.66 -6.72
CA TYR A 237 -9.72 -16.64 -7.74
C TYR A 237 -8.44 -15.85 -7.97
N CYS A 238 -8.37 -15.16 -9.11
CA CYS A 238 -7.43 -14.06 -9.34
C CYS A 238 -8.16 -12.86 -9.97
N LEU A 239 -7.49 -11.70 -9.96
CA LEU A 239 -7.97 -10.52 -10.70
C LEU A 239 -7.86 -10.79 -12.21
N LYS A 240 -8.90 -10.42 -12.97
CA LYS A 240 -8.87 -10.55 -14.44
C LYS A 240 -7.73 -9.76 -15.08
N GLU A 241 -7.46 -8.56 -14.57
CA GLU A 241 -6.38 -7.69 -15.07
C GLU A 241 -4.99 -8.32 -14.94
N THR A 242 -4.77 -9.17 -13.92
CA THR A 242 -3.48 -9.83 -13.69
C THR A 242 -3.41 -11.25 -14.24
N GLN A 243 -4.50 -11.75 -14.84
CA GLN A 243 -4.60 -13.13 -15.34
C GLN A 243 -3.56 -13.44 -16.41
N SER A 244 -3.32 -12.52 -17.35
CA SER A 244 -2.29 -12.65 -18.40
C SER A 244 -0.88 -12.82 -17.81
N ASN A 245 -0.55 -12.05 -16.76
CA ASN A 245 0.74 -12.14 -16.07
C ASN A 245 0.90 -13.49 -15.33
N ILE A 246 -0.17 -14.03 -14.74
CA ILE A 246 -0.15 -15.33 -14.07
C ILE A 246 0.02 -16.47 -15.07
N LEU A 247 -0.73 -16.44 -16.18
CA LEU A 247 -0.66 -17.45 -17.23
C LEU A 247 0.73 -17.50 -17.87
N TRP A 248 1.34 -16.33 -18.14
CA TRP A 248 2.71 -16.25 -18.64
C TRP A 248 3.73 -16.86 -17.67
N ARG A 249 3.65 -16.54 -16.36
CA ARG A 249 4.56 -17.12 -15.35
C ARG A 249 4.39 -18.64 -15.21
N LYS A 250 3.16 -19.15 -15.24
CA LYS A 250 2.89 -20.60 -15.17
C LYS A 250 3.38 -21.36 -16.41
N ALA A 251 3.36 -20.73 -17.59
CA ALA A 251 3.90 -21.32 -18.81
C ALA A 251 5.44 -21.45 -18.76
N ASN A 252 6.12 -20.46 -18.19
CA ASN A 252 7.59 -20.42 -18.14
C ASN A 252 8.20 -21.16 -16.95
N ASN A 253 7.48 -21.32 -15.83
CA ASN A 253 7.94 -22.14 -14.69
C ASN A 253 7.78 -23.66 -14.88
N LYS A 254 7.21 -24.13 -15.99
CA LYS A 254 7.14 -25.56 -16.33
C LYS A 254 8.35 -26.07 -17.14
N GLN A 255 9.33 -25.23 -17.42
CA GLN A 255 10.54 -25.56 -18.17
C GLN A 255 11.82 -25.57 -17.30
N GLY A 256 11.69 -25.53 -15.97
CA GLY A 256 12.80 -25.59 -15.01
C GLY A 256 12.73 -26.83 -14.13
#